data_AF-J3AAM3-F1
#
_entry.id   AF-J3AAM3-F1
#
_cell.length_a   1.000
_cell.length_b   1.000
_cell.length_c   1.000
_cell.angle_alpha   90.00
_cell.angle_beta   90.00
_cell.angle_gamma   90.00
#
_symmetry.space_group_name_H-M   'P 1'
#
loop_
_entity.id
_entity.type
_entity.pdbx_description
1 polymer ?
#
loop_
_entity_poly.entity_id
_entity_poly.type
_entity_poly.pdbx_seq_one_letter_code
_entity_poly.pdbx_strand_id
1 'polypeptide(L)'
;CDGGAGALVALGARLLDADGHEIDPIGSNLARVQRIETSGMDPRLRDVEVLVAGNMHNLLTGERGVSRVFGPQKGASPKQVEALEAGLVHWAELLAEAFPAQAAHRDLLTGPGTGASGGLGAGLAAGLGARLCSRFDVLMDADLCGVDLDAQIARADLVITAEGAVDFQTPRGKIPAEVGRRAKAAGKPVIALAGSIGRGSEAVHAAGIDAVMGIIPVPMDLPEAVSRADELVTDATERALRLILLGAAIAA
;
A
#
# COMPACT_ATOMS: atom_id res chain seq x y z
N CYS A 1 -14.20 8.86 1.90
CA CYS A 1 -12.87 9.25 2.42
C CYS A 1 -13.13 10.17 3.59
N ASP A 2 -12.84 9.75 4.81
CA ASP A 2 -13.09 10.51 6.04
C ASP A 2 -11.80 11.11 6.62
N GLY A 3 -10.65 10.98 5.95
CA GLY A 3 -9.41 11.58 6.43
C GLY A 3 -8.86 10.96 7.72
N GLY A 4 -9.34 9.77 8.11
CA GLY A 4 -9.03 9.17 9.41
C GLY A 4 -9.81 9.75 10.59
N ALA A 5 -10.82 10.60 10.33
CA ALA A 5 -11.70 11.15 11.36
C ALA A 5 -12.33 10.06 12.23
N GLY A 6 -12.81 8.97 11.62
CA GLY A 6 -13.44 7.88 12.37
C GLY A 6 -12.48 7.20 13.34
N ALA A 7 -11.23 7.01 12.93
CA ALA A 7 -10.19 6.44 13.79
C ALA A 7 -9.86 7.37 14.96
N LEU A 8 -9.71 8.68 14.70
CA LEU A 8 -9.42 9.64 15.77
C LEU A 8 -10.56 9.75 16.78
N VAL A 9 -11.82 9.77 16.32
CA VAL A 9 -12.98 9.77 17.21
C VAL A 9 -13.03 8.50 18.07
N ALA A 10 -12.80 7.33 17.47
CA ALA A 10 -12.75 6.07 18.21
C ALA A 10 -11.61 6.04 19.26
N LEU A 11 -10.56 6.83 19.05
CA LEU A 11 -9.43 7.00 19.97
C LEU A 11 -9.63 8.12 21.00
N GLY A 12 -10.79 8.79 21.01
CA GLY A 12 -11.20 9.77 22.02
C GLY A 12 -11.15 11.23 21.58
N ALA A 13 -10.87 11.53 20.32
CA ALA A 13 -11.04 12.88 19.79
C ALA A 13 -12.52 13.24 19.61
N ARG A 14 -12.86 14.53 19.64
CA ARG A 14 -14.20 15.03 19.31
C ARG A 14 -14.11 16.02 18.17
N LEU A 15 -15.03 15.91 17.21
CA LEU A 15 -15.11 16.81 16.05
C LEU A 15 -16.26 17.77 16.28
N LEU A 16 -15.99 19.07 16.30
CA LEU A 16 -16.99 20.07 16.64
C LEU A 16 -17.24 21.02 15.46
N ASP A 17 -18.49 21.44 15.28
CA ASP A 17 -18.86 22.52 14.37
C ASP A 17 -18.64 23.91 14.98
N ALA A 18 -19.07 24.95 14.26
CA ALA A 18 -18.93 26.35 14.68
C ALA A 18 -19.71 26.68 15.98
N ASP A 19 -20.79 25.94 16.23
CA ASP A 19 -21.66 26.12 17.40
C ASP A 19 -21.21 25.24 18.58
N GLY A 20 -20.17 24.41 18.37
CA GLY A 20 -19.65 23.49 19.38
C GLY A 20 -20.40 22.16 19.46
N HIS A 21 -21.26 21.83 18.49
CA HIS A 21 -21.93 20.53 18.43
C HIS A 21 -21.04 19.47 17.80
N GLU A 22 -21.18 18.22 18.25
CA GLU A 22 -20.44 17.10 17.69
C GLU A 22 -20.88 16.78 16.26
N ILE A 23 -19.90 16.49 15.42
CA ILE A 23 -20.08 16.08 14.03
C ILE A 23 -19.67 14.62 13.88
N ASP A 24 -20.53 13.84 13.23
CA ASP A 24 -20.19 12.47 12.85
C ASP A 24 -18.97 12.44 11.91
N PRO A 25 -18.01 11.52 12.13
CA PRO A 25 -16.76 11.42 11.39
C PRO A 25 -16.95 10.81 9.99
N ILE A 26 -17.71 11.50 9.15
CA ILE A 26 -18.07 11.09 7.80
C ILE A 26 -17.42 12.05 6.81
N GLY A 27 -16.89 11.52 5.69
CA GLY A 27 -16.20 12.33 4.68
C GLY A 27 -16.96 13.56 4.19
N SER A 28 -18.28 13.46 4.02
CA SER A 28 -19.12 14.60 3.60
C SER A 28 -19.27 15.68 4.66
N ASN A 29 -18.99 15.37 5.92
CA ASN A 29 -19.10 16.29 7.05
C ASN A 29 -17.79 17.03 7.34
N LEU A 30 -16.65 16.60 6.77
CA LEU A 30 -15.34 17.17 7.10
C LEU A 30 -15.28 18.69 6.89
N ALA A 31 -15.91 19.20 5.82
CA ALA A 31 -15.99 20.63 5.54
C ALA A 31 -16.78 21.45 6.59
N ARG A 32 -17.54 20.79 7.46
CA ARG A 32 -18.32 21.45 8.53
C ARG A 32 -17.58 21.46 9.86
N VAL A 33 -16.56 20.62 10.03
CA VAL A 33 -15.76 20.60 11.27
C VAL A 33 -15.04 21.93 11.39
N GLN A 34 -15.02 22.51 12.58
CA GLN A 34 -14.29 23.74 12.89
C GLN A 34 -13.19 23.52 13.92
N ARG A 35 -13.31 22.47 14.74
CA ARG A 35 -12.33 22.17 15.79
C ARG A 35 -12.25 20.68 16.07
N ILE A 36 -11.03 20.20 16.31
CA ILE A 36 -10.76 18.87 16.85
C ILE A 36 -10.36 19.05 18.32
N GLU A 37 -11.14 18.49 19.25
CA GLU A 37 -10.75 18.42 20.66
C GLU A 37 -10.02 17.11 20.93
N THR A 38 -8.84 17.22 21.54
CA THR A 38 -7.92 16.08 21.74
C THR A 38 -7.74 15.71 23.22
N SER A 39 -8.35 16.45 24.14
CA SER A 39 -8.24 16.22 25.59
C SER A 39 -8.82 14.87 26.04
N GLY A 40 -9.76 14.31 25.28
CA GLY A 40 -10.36 13.00 25.52
C GLY A 40 -9.59 11.83 24.90
N MET A 41 -8.50 12.09 24.16
CA MET A 41 -7.74 11.01 23.52
C MET A 41 -7.07 10.10 24.55
N ASP A 42 -7.02 8.81 24.23
CA ASP A 42 -6.45 7.80 25.12
C ASP A 42 -4.97 8.12 25.46
N PRO A 43 -4.62 8.30 26.75
CA PRO A 43 -3.29 8.72 27.14
C PRO A 43 -2.19 7.72 26.77
N ARG A 44 -2.53 6.43 26.60
CA ARG A 44 -1.57 5.39 26.20
C ARG A 44 -0.98 5.63 24.82
N LEU A 45 -1.67 6.39 23.96
CA LEU A 45 -1.21 6.73 22.62
C LEU A 45 0.07 7.57 22.61
N ARG A 46 0.42 8.20 23.74
CA ARG A 46 1.69 8.96 23.87
C ARG A 46 2.92 8.07 23.95
N ASP A 47 2.75 6.84 24.42
CA ASP A 47 3.84 5.91 24.70
C ASP A 47 3.93 4.78 23.67
N VAL A 48 3.13 4.84 22.60
CA VAL A 48 3.06 3.80 21.56
C VAL A 48 3.61 4.34 20.25
N GLU A 49 4.59 3.63 19.68
CA GLU A 49 4.97 3.83 18.29
C GLU A 49 3.93 3.18 17.37
N VAL A 50 3.43 3.95 16.41
CA VAL A 50 2.49 3.46 15.40
C VAL A 50 3.14 3.52 14.02
N LEU A 51 3.24 2.36 13.40
CA LEU A 51 3.69 2.20 12.02
C LEU A 51 2.48 1.93 11.12
N VAL A 52 2.32 2.72 10.06
CA VAL A 52 1.23 2.55 9.09
C VAL A 52 1.82 2.09 7.76
N ALA A 53 1.72 0.79 7.51
CA ALA A 53 2.08 0.15 6.25
C ALA A 53 1.05 0.50 5.16
N GLY A 54 1.44 1.32 4.18
CA GLY A 54 0.52 1.86 3.18
C GLY A 54 1.06 1.86 1.75
N ASN A 55 0.22 2.35 0.82
CA ASN A 55 0.69 2.74 -0.51
C ASN A 55 1.19 4.19 -0.46
N MET A 56 2.50 4.38 -0.58
CA MET A 56 3.12 5.71 -0.50
C MET A 56 2.75 6.62 -1.67
N HIS A 57 2.20 6.08 -2.76
CA HIS A 57 1.71 6.87 -3.90
C HIS A 57 0.33 7.52 -3.68
N ASN A 58 -0.40 7.10 -2.64
CA ASN A 58 -1.71 7.67 -2.34
C ASN A 58 -1.54 8.99 -1.59
N LEU A 59 -1.95 10.09 -2.21
CA LEU A 59 -1.91 11.44 -1.63
C LEU A 59 -3.28 11.81 -1.08
N LEU A 60 -3.34 12.62 -0.03
CA LEU A 60 -4.63 13.05 0.54
C LEU A 60 -5.40 13.90 -0.48
N THR A 61 -4.75 14.89 -1.08
CA THR A 61 -5.35 15.86 -2.01
C THR A 61 -4.49 16.03 -3.28
N GLY A 62 -4.89 16.94 -4.16
CA GLY A 62 -4.26 17.25 -5.43
C GLY A 62 -4.85 16.46 -6.60
N GLU A 63 -4.28 16.62 -7.79
CA GLU A 63 -4.77 15.92 -9.00
C GLU A 63 -4.76 14.39 -8.85
N ARG A 64 -3.83 13.88 -8.04
CA ARG A 64 -3.69 12.46 -7.68
C ARG A 64 -4.20 12.15 -6.27
N GLY A 65 -5.01 13.06 -5.71
CA GLY A 65 -5.61 12.92 -4.38
C GLY A 65 -6.55 11.72 -4.29
N VAL A 66 -6.71 11.19 -3.08
CA VAL A 66 -7.46 9.95 -2.83
C VAL A 66 -8.92 10.05 -3.26
N SER A 67 -9.53 11.23 -3.10
CA SER A 67 -10.90 11.53 -3.52
C SER A 67 -11.08 11.38 -5.05
N ARG A 68 -10.16 11.97 -5.83
CA ARG A 68 -10.18 11.99 -7.29
C ARG A 68 -9.80 10.66 -7.92
N VAL A 69 -8.81 9.97 -7.34
CA VAL A 69 -8.33 8.68 -7.86
C VAL A 69 -9.27 7.54 -7.52
N PHE A 70 -9.77 7.47 -6.28
CA PHE A 70 -10.52 6.29 -5.79
C PHE A 70 -12.00 6.55 -5.52
N GLY A 71 -12.46 7.80 -5.55
CA GLY A 71 -13.88 8.14 -5.40
C GLY A 71 -14.77 7.59 -6.51
N PRO A 72 -14.45 7.79 -7.81
CA PRO A 72 -15.31 7.36 -8.91
C PRO A 72 -15.61 5.86 -8.91
N GLN A 73 -14.60 5.01 -8.68
CA GLN A 73 -14.76 3.56 -8.59
C GLN A 73 -15.58 3.10 -7.36
N LYS A 74 -15.75 3.97 -6.36
CA LYS A 74 -16.60 3.74 -5.18
C LYS A 74 -17.98 4.40 -5.32
N GLY A 75 -18.32 4.91 -6.50
CA GLY A 75 -19.63 5.49 -6.81
C GLY A 75 -19.77 6.99 -6.53
N ALA A 76 -18.69 7.72 -6.25
CA ALA A 76 -18.76 9.17 -6.07
C ALA A 76 -18.94 9.89 -7.42
N SER A 77 -19.98 10.73 -7.52
CA SER A 77 -20.16 11.65 -8.64
C SER A 77 -19.06 12.71 -8.70
N PRO A 78 -18.80 13.34 -9.86
CA PRO A 78 -17.79 14.41 -9.96
C PRO A 78 -17.98 15.53 -8.94
N LYS A 79 -19.23 15.93 -8.66
CA LYS A 79 -19.55 16.94 -7.64
C LYS A 79 -19.18 16.47 -6.23
N GLN A 80 -19.43 15.19 -5.91
CA GLN A 80 -19.04 14.61 -4.62
C GLN A 80 -17.51 14.49 -4.49
N VAL A 81 -16.81 14.18 -5.58
CA VAL A 81 -15.35 14.14 -5.60
C VAL A 81 -14.76 15.50 -5.22
N GLU A 82 -15.21 16.60 -5.85
CA GLU A 82 -14.70 17.94 -5.53
C GLU A 82 -15.12 18.42 -4.14
N ALA A 83 -16.32 18.05 -3.66
CA ALA A 83 -16.73 18.35 -2.29
C ALA A 83 -15.88 17.59 -1.25
N LEU A 84 -15.55 16.32 -1.52
CA LEU A 84 -14.66 15.52 -0.68
C LEU A 84 -13.24 16.08 -0.70
N GLU A 85 -12.75 16.50 -1.87
CA GLU A 85 -11.43 17.13 -2.00
C GLU A 85 -11.32 18.40 -1.13
N ALA A 86 -12.28 19.32 -1.26
CA ALA A 86 -12.31 20.54 -0.44
C ALA A 86 -12.41 20.22 1.06
N GLY A 87 -13.23 19.23 1.43
CA GLY A 87 -13.32 18.76 2.81
C GLY A 87 -12.02 18.17 3.34
N LEU A 88 -11.24 17.46 2.51
CA LEU A 88 -9.95 16.89 2.90
C LEU A 88 -8.83 17.95 3.01
N VAL A 89 -8.87 18.99 2.18
CA VAL A 89 -7.96 20.14 2.33
C VAL A 89 -8.18 20.82 3.67
N HIS A 90 -9.44 21.19 3.94
CA HIS A 90 -9.84 21.78 5.23
C HIS A 90 -9.50 20.88 6.42
N TRP A 91 -9.74 19.58 6.28
CA TRP A 91 -9.42 18.61 7.31
C TRP A 91 -7.92 18.54 7.63
N ALA A 92 -7.05 18.62 6.62
CA ALA A 92 -5.60 18.60 6.83
C ALA A 92 -5.11 19.82 7.61
N GLU A 93 -5.73 20.99 7.38
CA GLU A 93 -5.44 22.22 8.14
C GLU A 93 -5.85 22.06 9.60
N LEU A 94 -7.06 21.55 9.87
CA LEU A 94 -7.52 21.26 11.24
C LEU A 94 -6.65 20.23 11.96
N LEU A 95 -6.18 19.20 11.25
CA LEU A 95 -5.25 18.23 11.81
C LEU A 95 -3.92 18.89 12.22
N ALA A 96 -3.39 19.81 11.40
CA ALA A 96 -2.16 20.52 11.72
C ALA A 96 -2.32 21.44 12.94
N GLU A 97 -3.48 22.09 13.07
CA GLU A 97 -3.81 22.95 14.22
C GLU A 97 -4.00 22.15 15.51
N ALA A 98 -4.66 21.00 15.45
CA ALA A 98 -4.94 20.16 16.61
C ALA A 98 -3.72 19.37 17.11
N PHE A 99 -2.78 19.07 16.21
CA PHE A 99 -1.58 18.26 16.49
C PHE A 99 -0.30 18.95 15.99
N PRO A 100 0.03 20.16 16.48
CA PRO A 100 1.09 20.98 15.90
C PRO A 100 2.48 20.33 16.03
N ALA A 101 2.74 19.61 17.13
CA ALA A 101 4.02 18.93 17.33
C ALA A 101 4.25 17.78 16.33
N GLN A 102 3.22 16.98 16.07
CA GLN A 102 3.27 15.86 15.13
C GLN A 102 3.25 16.33 13.67
N ALA A 103 2.53 17.42 13.38
CA ALA A 103 2.35 17.94 12.04
C ALA A 103 3.50 18.85 11.55
N ALA A 104 4.30 19.46 12.45
CA ALA A 104 5.31 20.48 12.12
C ALA A 104 6.30 20.11 10.99
N HIS A 105 6.57 18.83 10.78
CA HIS A 105 7.52 18.34 9.78
C HIS A 105 6.88 17.41 8.75
N ARG A 106 5.55 17.49 8.57
CA ARG A 106 4.79 16.60 7.71
C ARG A 106 3.93 17.39 6.75
N ASP A 107 4.01 17.05 5.48
CA ASP A 107 3.02 17.48 4.50
C ASP A 107 1.80 16.56 4.59
N LEU A 108 0.73 17.02 5.23
CA LEU A 108 -0.51 16.24 5.35
C LEU A 108 -1.36 16.24 4.08
N LEU A 109 -1.16 17.21 3.18
CA LEU A 109 -1.96 17.38 1.95
C LEU A 109 -1.44 16.47 0.83
N THR A 110 -0.13 16.53 0.57
CA THR A 110 0.50 15.83 -0.56
C THR A 110 1.68 14.96 -0.16
N GLY A 111 1.88 14.73 1.15
CA GLY A 111 2.90 13.83 1.64
C GLY A 111 2.66 12.37 1.20
N PRO A 112 3.73 11.59 0.97
CA PRO A 112 3.60 10.19 0.61
C PRO A 112 2.76 9.39 1.61
N GLY A 113 1.78 8.63 1.13
CA GLY A 113 0.93 7.74 1.94
C GLY A 113 -0.18 8.43 2.74
N THR A 114 -0.26 9.77 2.73
CA THR A 114 -1.30 10.54 3.44
C THR A 114 -2.71 10.16 3.00
N GLY A 115 -2.90 9.84 1.72
CA GLY A 115 -4.17 9.39 1.14
C GLY A 115 -4.48 7.91 1.35
N ALA A 116 -3.61 7.14 2.03
CA ALA A 116 -3.85 5.72 2.25
C ALA A 116 -5.23 5.50 2.93
N SER A 117 -5.97 4.51 2.44
CA SER A 117 -7.29 4.12 2.96
C SER A 117 -8.30 5.27 3.09
N GLY A 118 -8.33 6.23 2.15
CA GLY A 118 -9.30 7.32 2.18
C GLY A 118 -8.90 8.48 3.08
N GLY A 119 -7.59 8.63 3.33
CA GLY A 119 -7.02 9.70 4.15
C GLY A 119 -6.72 9.29 5.60
N LEU A 120 -6.93 8.01 5.96
CA LEU A 120 -6.54 7.48 7.27
C LEU A 120 -5.06 7.71 7.56
N GLY A 121 -4.20 7.63 6.54
CA GLY A 121 -2.78 7.95 6.66
C GLY A 121 -2.53 9.34 7.25
N ALA A 122 -3.18 10.39 6.71
CA ALA A 122 -3.06 11.75 7.23
C ALA A 122 -3.56 11.86 8.68
N GLY A 123 -4.74 11.30 8.98
CA GLY A 123 -5.31 11.32 10.32
C GLY A 123 -4.42 10.66 11.37
N LEU A 124 -3.88 9.47 11.10
CA LEU A 124 -2.97 8.78 12.01
C LEU A 124 -1.59 9.46 12.09
N ALA A 125 -1.10 10.00 10.98
CA ALA A 125 0.16 10.72 10.94
C ALA A 125 0.12 11.98 11.80
N ALA A 126 -0.99 12.71 11.80
CA ALA A 126 -1.18 13.88 12.64
C ALA A 126 -1.53 13.47 14.09
N GLY A 127 -2.59 12.70 14.28
CA GLY A 127 -3.14 12.45 15.61
C GLY A 127 -2.31 11.56 16.52
N LEU A 128 -1.54 10.63 15.95
CA LEU A 128 -0.72 9.67 16.70
C LEU A 128 0.77 9.83 16.41
N GLY A 129 1.16 10.78 15.55
CA GLY A 129 2.54 10.86 15.06
C GLY A 129 2.96 9.64 14.24
N ALA A 130 2.01 8.85 13.73
CA ALA A 130 2.29 7.55 13.15
C ALA A 130 3.25 7.63 11.95
N ARG A 131 4.26 6.77 11.87
CA ARG A 131 5.20 6.76 10.75
C ARG A 131 4.55 6.06 9.55
N LEU A 132 4.28 6.84 8.50
CA LEU A 132 3.79 6.30 7.24
C LEU A 132 4.95 5.65 6.50
N CYS A 133 4.83 4.36 6.24
CA CYS A 133 5.88 3.56 5.63
C CYS A 133 5.31 2.75 4.48
N SER A 134 6.18 2.43 3.52
CA SER A 134 5.82 1.52 2.45
C SER A 134 5.44 0.19 3.08
N ARG A 135 4.33 -0.40 2.62
CA ARG A 135 3.97 -1.76 3.02
C ARG A 135 5.10 -2.77 2.75
N PHE A 136 5.94 -2.49 1.76
CA PHE A 136 7.08 -3.34 1.44
C PHE A 136 8.15 -3.23 2.50
N ASP A 137 8.52 -2.02 2.90
CA ASP A 137 9.51 -1.81 3.95
C ASP A 137 9.07 -2.55 5.21
N VAL A 138 7.80 -2.43 5.62
CA VAL A 138 7.30 -3.15 6.81
C VAL A 138 7.33 -4.67 6.66
N LEU A 139 6.91 -5.21 5.52
CA LEU A 139 6.91 -6.66 5.31
C LEU A 139 8.33 -7.24 5.24
N MET A 140 9.29 -6.45 4.78
CA MET A 140 10.67 -6.88 4.54
C MET A 140 11.63 -6.44 5.66
N ASP A 141 11.12 -5.72 6.66
CA ASP A 141 11.87 -5.29 7.84
C ASP A 141 11.98 -6.45 8.83
N ALA A 142 13.21 -6.95 8.99
CA ALA A 142 13.52 -8.08 9.85
C ALA A 142 13.06 -7.89 11.30
N ASP A 143 13.10 -6.66 11.82
CA ASP A 143 12.70 -6.36 13.19
C ASP A 143 11.17 -6.43 13.36
N LEU A 144 10.42 -6.13 12.29
CA LEU A 144 8.96 -6.16 12.29
C LEU A 144 8.38 -7.53 11.91
N CYS A 145 8.93 -8.19 10.89
CA CYS A 145 8.43 -9.46 10.38
C CYS A 145 9.15 -10.69 10.95
N GLY A 146 10.24 -10.49 11.71
CA GLY A 146 11.06 -11.55 12.29
C GLY A 146 11.90 -12.31 11.26
N VAL A 147 11.96 -11.84 10.01
CA VAL A 147 12.64 -12.51 8.90
C VAL A 147 13.52 -11.52 8.16
N ASP A 148 14.84 -11.74 8.20
CA ASP A 148 15.78 -11.01 7.36
C ASP A 148 15.78 -11.57 5.94
N LEU A 149 14.93 -11.02 5.08
CA LEU A 149 14.82 -11.46 3.70
C LEU A 149 16.10 -11.18 2.91
N ASP A 150 16.79 -10.06 3.15
CA ASP A 150 18.00 -9.71 2.40
C ASP A 150 19.12 -10.71 2.71
N ALA A 151 19.27 -11.12 3.97
CA ALA A 151 20.19 -12.19 4.35
C ALA A 151 19.81 -13.55 3.74
N GLN A 152 18.52 -13.88 3.64
CA GLN A 152 18.07 -15.11 2.97
C GLN A 152 18.36 -15.07 1.47
N ILE A 153 18.06 -13.95 0.81
CA ILE A 153 18.36 -13.73 -0.61
C ILE A 153 19.86 -13.88 -0.84
N ALA A 154 20.71 -13.23 -0.04
CA ALA A 154 22.17 -13.29 -0.20
C ALA A 154 22.73 -14.73 -0.15
N ARG A 155 22.06 -15.63 0.57
CA ARG A 155 22.43 -17.05 0.69
C ARG A 155 21.78 -17.95 -0.36
N ALA A 156 20.76 -17.48 -1.07
CA ALA A 156 20.04 -18.28 -2.07
C ALA A 156 20.86 -18.43 -3.37
N ASP A 157 20.65 -19.56 -4.07
CA ASP A 157 21.15 -19.76 -5.43
C ASP A 157 20.13 -19.29 -6.49
N LEU A 158 18.84 -19.30 -6.13
CA LEU A 158 17.72 -18.88 -6.96
C LEU A 158 16.63 -18.28 -6.05
N VAL A 159 16.05 -17.16 -6.47
CA VAL A 159 14.90 -16.55 -5.82
C VAL A 159 13.64 -16.79 -6.65
N ILE A 160 12.60 -17.33 -6.01
CA ILE A 160 11.27 -17.51 -6.62
C ILE A 160 10.30 -16.56 -5.93
N THR A 161 9.59 -15.76 -6.71
CA THR A 161 8.50 -14.88 -6.23
C THR A 161 7.21 -15.15 -7.01
N ALA A 162 6.09 -14.57 -6.60
CA ALA A 162 4.83 -14.79 -7.29
C ALA A 162 3.83 -13.63 -7.11
N GLU A 163 2.92 -13.48 -8.07
CA GLU A 163 1.68 -12.71 -7.92
C GLU A 163 0.57 -13.20 -8.85
N GLY A 164 -0.66 -12.73 -8.62
CA GLY A 164 -1.81 -13.10 -9.45
C GLY A 164 -1.73 -12.57 -10.89
N ALA A 165 -1.14 -11.39 -11.12
CA ALA A 165 -1.00 -10.82 -12.46
C ALA A 165 0.29 -9.99 -12.58
N VAL A 166 1.23 -10.46 -13.39
CA VAL A 166 2.45 -9.73 -13.72
C VAL A 166 2.19 -8.84 -14.92
N ASP A 167 2.26 -7.52 -14.75
CA ASP A 167 1.94 -6.52 -15.78
C ASP A 167 2.71 -5.20 -15.59
N PHE A 168 2.37 -4.17 -16.37
CA PHE A 168 2.98 -2.83 -16.28
C PHE A 168 2.86 -2.15 -14.91
N GLN A 169 1.97 -2.62 -14.02
CA GLN A 169 1.81 -2.11 -12.66
C GLN A 169 2.73 -2.82 -11.67
N THR A 170 3.21 -4.03 -11.98
CA THR A 170 4.10 -4.81 -11.11
C THR A 170 5.34 -4.05 -10.66
N PRO A 171 6.08 -3.35 -11.54
CA PRO A 171 7.21 -2.52 -11.12
C PRO A 171 6.82 -1.39 -10.15
N ARG A 172 5.55 -1.00 -10.09
CA ARG A 172 5.06 0.19 -9.36
C ARG A 172 4.64 -0.16 -7.93
N GLY A 173 5.55 -0.78 -7.20
CA GLY A 173 5.32 -1.15 -5.80
C GLY A 173 4.36 -2.33 -5.68
N LYS A 174 4.69 -3.46 -6.31
CA LYS A 174 4.19 -4.79 -5.92
C LYS A 174 5.35 -5.65 -5.40
N ILE A 175 5.01 -6.71 -4.65
CA ILE A 175 5.98 -7.60 -3.98
C ILE A 175 7.00 -8.18 -4.97
N PRO A 176 6.61 -8.75 -6.13
CA PRO A 176 7.59 -9.40 -7.02
C PRO A 176 8.69 -8.46 -7.50
N ALA A 177 8.34 -7.22 -7.82
CA ALA A 177 9.32 -6.24 -8.27
C ALA A 177 10.29 -5.84 -7.15
N GLU A 178 9.83 -5.79 -5.90
CA GLU A 178 10.71 -5.45 -4.77
C GLU A 178 11.66 -6.60 -4.44
N VAL A 179 11.16 -7.84 -4.44
CA VAL A 179 11.99 -9.05 -4.33
C VAL A 179 13.02 -9.08 -5.47
N GLY A 180 12.59 -8.78 -6.70
CA GLY A 180 13.47 -8.68 -7.86
C GLY A 180 14.61 -7.69 -7.67
N ARG A 181 14.33 -6.48 -7.18
CA ARG A 181 15.36 -5.44 -6.97
C ARG A 181 16.41 -5.87 -5.95
N ARG A 182 15.96 -6.43 -4.82
CA ARG A 182 16.83 -6.88 -3.73
C ARG A 182 17.69 -8.06 -4.16
N ALA A 183 17.08 -9.04 -4.82
CA ALA A 183 17.81 -10.16 -5.41
C ALA A 183 18.84 -9.69 -6.44
N LYS A 184 18.48 -8.73 -7.31
CA LYS A 184 19.42 -8.15 -8.26
C LYS A 184 20.59 -7.43 -7.58
N ALA A 185 20.32 -6.66 -6.52
CA ALA A 185 21.36 -6.01 -5.72
C ALA A 185 22.31 -7.03 -5.06
N ALA A 186 21.80 -8.21 -4.68
CA ALA A 186 22.59 -9.32 -4.16
C ALA A 186 23.19 -10.24 -5.27
N GLY A 187 23.02 -9.90 -6.55
CA GLY A 187 23.52 -10.68 -7.68
C GLY A 187 22.83 -12.04 -7.87
N LYS A 188 21.60 -12.20 -7.37
CA LYS A 188 20.84 -13.47 -7.41
C LYS A 188 19.87 -13.51 -8.57
N PRO A 189 19.74 -14.67 -9.26
CA PRO A 189 18.77 -14.83 -10.32
C PRO A 189 17.35 -14.96 -9.74
N VAL A 190 16.37 -14.44 -10.47
CA VAL A 190 14.96 -14.36 -10.03
C VAL A 190 14.01 -14.90 -11.08
N ILE A 191 13.09 -15.76 -10.65
CA ILE A 191 11.91 -16.14 -11.43
C ILE A 191 10.63 -15.75 -10.72
N ALA A 192 9.69 -15.16 -11.46
CA ALA A 192 8.35 -14.85 -10.98
C ALA A 192 7.33 -15.86 -11.54
N LEU A 193 6.50 -16.42 -10.67
CA LEU A 193 5.32 -17.19 -11.05
C LEU A 193 4.11 -16.27 -11.12
N ALA A 194 3.37 -16.33 -12.23
CA ALA A 194 2.29 -15.40 -12.52
C ALA A 194 0.97 -16.14 -12.75
N GLY A 195 -0.08 -15.77 -12.01
CA GLY A 195 -1.45 -16.21 -12.31
C GLY A 195 -1.85 -15.85 -13.75
N SER A 196 -1.41 -14.69 -14.21
CA SER A 196 -1.53 -14.21 -15.58
C SER A 196 -0.35 -13.31 -15.94
N ILE A 197 0.07 -13.34 -17.20
CA ILE A 197 1.07 -12.42 -17.75
C ILE A 197 0.32 -11.38 -18.58
N GLY A 198 0.22 -10.17 -18.04
CA GLY A 198 -0.51 -9.06 -18.62
C GLY A 198 0.32 -8.20 -19.56
N ARG A 199 -0.33 -7.14 -20.07
CA ARG A 199 0.29 -6.14 -20.93
C ARG A 199 1.43 -5.42 -20.21
N GLY A 200 2.56 -5.22 -20.89
CA GLY A 200 3.69 -4.48 -20.33
C GLY A 200 4.46 -5.25 -19.26
N SER A 201 4.28 -6.57 -19.20
CA SER A 201 4.96 -7.44 -18.24
C SER A 201 6.47 -7.43 -18.41
N GLU A 202 6.99 -7.14 -19.60
CA GLU A 202 8.43 -7.01 -19.88
C GLU A 202 9.12 -5.94 -19.01
N ALA A 203 8.37 -4.97 -18.48
CA ALA A 203 8.89 -3.93 -17.60
C ALA A 203 9.46 -4.50 -16.28
N VAL A 204 9.08 -5.72 -15.88
CA VAL A 204 9.59 -6.36 -14.66
C VAL A 204 11.06 -6.73 -14.75
N HIS A 205 11.61 -6.91 -15.95
CA HIS A 205 13.03 -7.20 -16.13
C HIS A 205 13.91 -6.04 -15.64
N ALA A 206 13.46 -4.80 -15.83
CA ALA A 206 14.14 -3.63 -15.26
C ALA A 206 14.06 -3.57 -13.73
N ALA A 207 13.12 -4.29 -13.12
CA ALA A 207 13.02 -4.45 -11.67
C ALA A 207 13.79 -5.68 -11.15
N GLY A 208 14.60 -6.36 -11.97
CA GLY A 208 15.44 -7.46 -11.55
C GLY A 208 14.80 -8.85 -11.59
N ILE A 209 13.60 -8.99 -12.17
CA ILE A 209 13.01 -10.31 -12.45
C ILE A 209 13.59 -10.85 -13.77
N ASP A 210 14.36 -11.93 -13.73
CA ASP A 210 15.05 -12.46 -14.92
C ASP A 210 14.11 -13.30 -15.80
N ALA A 211 13.13 -14.00 -15.22
CA ALA A 211 12.15 -14.81 -15.94
C ALA A 211 10.75 -14.74 -15.32
N VAL A 212 9.72 -14.94 -16.14
CA VAL A 212 8.32 -15.04 -15.71
C VAL A 212 7.71 -16.32 -16.26
N MET A 213 7.04 -17.10 -15.40
CA MET A 213 6.33 -18.32 -15.78
C MET A 213 4.84 -18.16 -15.46
N GLY A 214 3.99 -18.28 -16.48
CA GLY A 214 2.54 -18.35 -16.28
C GLY A 214 2.14 -19.69 -15.66
N ILE A 215 1.23 -19.67 -14.68
CA ILE A 215 0.81 -20.91 -14.02
C ILE A 215 -0.21 -21.70 -14.85
N ILE A 216 -0.95 -21.01 -15.71
CA ILE A 216 -2.05 -21.54 -16.51
C ILE A 216 -1.50 -22.34 -17.72
N PRO A 217 -1.68 -23.67 -17.78
CA PRO A 217 -1.16 -24.49 -18.88
C PRO A 217 -2.07 -24.50 -20.12
N VAL A 218 -3.37 -24.27 -19.93
CA VAL A 218 -4.41 -24.28 -20.97
C VAL A 218 -5.43 -23.19 -20.69
N PRO A 219 -6.14 -22.67 -21.70
CA PRO A 219 -7.23 -21.73 -21.47
C PRO A 219 -8.24 -22.30 -20.46
N MET A 220 -8.57 -21.51 -19.42
CA MET A 220 -9.50 -21.88 -18.35
C MET A 220 -10.19 -20.64 -17.80
N ASP A 221 -11.36 -20.84 -17.20
CA ASP A 221 -12.12 -19.76 -16.58
C ASP A 221 -11.48 -19.33 -15.25
N LEU A 222 -11.62 -18.05 -14.90
CA LEU A 222 -11.02 -17.50 -13.68
C LEU A 222 -11.43 -18.25 -12.39
N PRO A 223 -12.70 -18.63 -12.17
CA PRO A 223 -13.08 -19.40 -10.98
C PRO A 223 -12.41 -20.77 -10.90
N GLU A 224 -12.18 -21.43 -12.05
CA GLU A 224 -11.46 -22.70 -12.10
C GLU A 224 -9.98 -22.50 -11.81
N ALA A 225 -9.35 -21.48 -12.41
CA ALA A 225 -7.95 -21.15 -12.15
C ALA A 225 -7.70 -20.85 -10.66
N VAL A 226 -8.62 -20.12 -10.02
CA VAL A 226 -8.54 -19.81 -8.58
C VAL A 226 -8.75 -21.05 -7.72
N SER A 227 -9.71 -21.93 -8.06
CA SER A 227 -9.98 -23.13 -7.27
C SER A 227 -8.87 -24.18 -7.36
N ARG A 228 -8.12 -24.18 -8.46
CA ARG A 228 -6.98 -25.08 -8.72
C ARG A 228 -5.61 -24.42 -8.52
N ALA A 229 -5.55 -23.24 -7.91
CA ALA A 229 -4.32 -22.44 -7.85
C ALA A 229 -3.12 -23.19 -7.25
N ASP A 230 -3.35 -24.04 -6.24
CA ASP A 230 -2.31 -24.86 -5.60
C ASP A 230 -1.63 -25.84 -6.57
N GLU A 231 -2.44 -26.62 -7.30
CA GLU A 231 -2.00 -27.53 -8.36
C GLU A 231 -1.25 -26.76 -9.46
N LEU A 232 -1.85 -25.66 -9.93
CA LEU A 232 -1.31 -24.88 -11.05
C LEU A 232 0.05 -24.23 -10.71
N VAL A 233 0.20 -23.68 -9.50
CA VAL A 233 1.46 -23.11 -9.03
C VAL A 233 2.51 -24.21 -8.86
N THR A 234 2.14 -25.37 -8.32
CA THR A 234 3.05 -26.51 -8.14
C THR A 234 3.59 -26.98 -9.49
N ASP A 235 2.70 -27.25 -10.44
CA ASP A 235 3.09 -27.72 -11.77
C ASP A 235 3.92 -26.68 -12.52
N ALA A 236 3.59 -25.39 -12.40
CA ALA A 236 4.35 -24.31 -13.02
C ALA A 236 5.75 -24.18 -12.44
N THR A 237 5.89 -24.37 -11.13
CA THR A 237 7.18 -24.39 -10.44
C THR A 237 8.02 -25.56 -10.94
N GLU A 238 7.44 -26.76 -11.05
CA GLU A 238 8.14 -27.93 -11.60
C GLU A 238 8.60 -27.66 -13.03
N ARG A 239 7.72 -27.16 -13.91
CA ARG A 239 8.07 -26.81 -15.29
C ARG A 239 9.23 -25.81 -15.36
N ALA A 240 9.18 -24.76 -14.54
CA ALA A 240 10.24 -23.76 -14.48
C ALA A 240 11.58 -24.36 -14.04
N LEU A 241 11.60 -25.16 -12.98
CA LEU A 241 12.81 -25.80 -12.49
C LEU A 241 13.38 -26.81 -13.50
N ARG A 242 12.54 -27.55 -14.22
CA ARG A 242 12.98 -28.44 -15.30
C ARG A 242 13.69 -27.68 -16.43
N LEU A 243 13.20 -26.50 -16.81
CA LEU A 243 13.86 -25.65 -17.80
C LEU A 243 15.22 -25.15 -17.30
N ILE A 244 15.33 -24.78 -16.03
CA ILE A 244 16.59 -24.36 -15.40
C ILE A 244 17.59 -25.52 -15.40
N LEU A 245 17.16 -26.73 -14.99
CA LEU A 245 18.01 -27.92 -14.98
C LEU A 245 18.48 -28.30 -16.39
N LEU A 246 17.61 -28.20 -17.39
CA LEU A 246 18.00 -28.40 -18.80
C LEU A 246 19.05 -27.37 -19.23
N GLY A 247 18.87 -26.10 -18.88
CA GLY A 247 19.85 -25.04 -19.16
C GLY A 247 21.20 -25.31 -18.50
N ALA A 248 21.20 -25.79 -17.24
CA ALA A 248 22.42 -26.18 -16.54
C ALA A 248 23.12 -27.36 -17.21
N ALA A 249 22.37 -28.36 -17.70
CA ALA A 249 22.92 -29.50 -18.43
C ALA A 249 23.52 -29.11 -19.79
N ILE A 250 22.99 -28.06 -20.46
CA ILE A 250 23.55 -27.54 -21.71
C ILE A 250 24.86 -26.77 -21.47
N ALA A 251 25.02 -26.14 -20.31
CA ALA A 251 26.17 -25.31 -19.97
C ALA A 251 27.37 -26.09 -19.38
N ALA A 252 27.17 -27.35 -19.00
CA ALA A 252 28.18 -28.25 -18.42
C ALA A 252 28.98 -29.00 -19.49
#